data_AF-A0A7Y5NL37-F1
#
_entry.id   AF-A0A7Y5NL37-F1
#
_cell.length_a   1.000
_cell.length_b   1.000
_cell.length_c   1.000
_cell.angle_alpha   90.00
_cell.angle_beta   90.00
_cell.angle_gamma   90.00
#
_symmetry.space_group_name_H-M   'P 1'
#
loop_
_entity.id
_entity.type
_entity.pdbx_description
1 polymer ?
#
loop_
_entity_poly.entity_id
_entity_poly.type
_entity_poly.pdbx_seq_one_letter_code
_entity_poly.pdbx_strand_id
1 'polypeptide(L)'
;MINLKSTDSIKVTTGSSGTIKVHASFIDLVISSGAWADADNQQTSISTATTTTVLAAPGALNVRNCKMLVVRNDHASTQNAITILVDDGSVQSPLWSGVLLAGEQVAIDAEGAVTVLSSGGIPKESSAVGPVDVQIFTVTGANTWTKPTAFTPKSVEVKLWGAGGGGGAGASLATATIAKGGAGGGGGAMANGIFNAADLGSTVTVTIGTGGAIGAPGAAGALGGDGGTGGNTSFGAHLIAYGGGGGRGGAISGAAGGGGGGGGTGSAGTVGSTAVGQGGNPGVSGAKGVTGVSSGTGSDGPITVVTTHNAEYGGGGGGGGTATPTSCVGGGSLYGGGGGGCGGHHNATPAVVGGTAGGLSGSYAAGTGAAKGNDGASPTAGANGADGNSIIGGGGGGGGGTTVQASTAGSAGGNGGRGGGGGGGGGCGMNPGLGGAGGLGGNGYAVVISW
;
A
#
# COMPACT_ATOMS: atom_id res chain seq x y z
N MET A 1 36.33 -2.41 -28.81
CA MET A 1 37.70 -1.98 -29.14
C MET A 1 37.67 -0.69 -29.95
N ILE A 2 38.16 0.42 -29.39
CA ILE A 2 38.24 1.72 -30.08
C ILE A 2 39.61 1.82 -30.76
N ASN A 3 39.62 1.81 -32.09
CA ASN A 3 40.83 1.93 -32.92
C ASN A 3 40.84 3.28 -33.61
N LEU A 4 41.97 3.99 -33.52
CA LEU A 4 42.19 5.28 -34.15
C LEU A 4 43.30 5.15 -35.20
N LYS A 5 43.02 5.58 -36.44
CA LYS A 5 44.01 5.76 -37.52
C LYS A 5 44.60 7.17 -37.47
N SER A 6 45.53 7.49 -38.36
CA SER A 6 46.28 8.75 -38.39
C SER A 6 45.45 10.04 -38.51
N THR A 7 44.15 9.95 -38.80
CA THR A 7 43.21 11.08 -38.83
C THR A 7 42.23 11.08 -37.65
N ASP A 8 42.17 9.99 -36.89
CA ASP A 8 41.12 9.74 -35.93
C ASP A 8 41.50 10.28 -34.55
N SER A 9 40.54 10.81 -33.79
CA SER A 9 40.75 11.28 -32.42
C SER A 9 39.53 11.01 -31.54
N ILE A 10 39.73 10.95 -30.23
CA ILE A 10 38.63 10.96 -29.27
C ILE A 10 38.48 12.38 -28.73
N LYS A 11 37.23 12.88 -28.77
CA LYS A 11 36.86 14.19 -28.26
C LYS A 11 35.81 14.06 -27.15
N VAL A 12 35.87 14.95 -26.19
CA VAL A 12 34.86 15.09 -25.14
C VAL A 12 34.26 16.48 -25.22
N THR A 13 32.93 16.54 -25.36
CA THR A 13 32.16 17.78 -25.29
C THR A 13 31.52 17.90 -23.91
N THR A 14 31.71 19.05 -23.25
CA THR A 14 31.14 19.40 -21.95
C THR A 14 30.06 20.48 -22.11
N GLY A 15 28.93 20.33 -21.42
CA GLY A 15 27.78 21.23 -21.53
C GLY A 15 27.79 22.43 -20.57
N SER A 16 28.64 22.41 -19.55
CA SER A 16 28.77 23.51 -18.57
C SER A 16 30.23 23.68 -18.13
N SER A 17 30.55 24.83 -17.52
CA SER A 17 31.82 25.02 -16.82
C SER A 17 31.88 24.12 -15.59
N GLY A 18 32.98 23.40 -15.41
CA GLY A 18 33.20 22.49 -14.29
C GLY A 18 34.53 21.76 -14.46
N THR A 19 35.02 21.11 -13.41
CA THR A 19 36.30 20.37 -13.46
C THR A 19 36.06 18.97 -13.99
N ILE A 20 36.23 18.76 -15.29
CA ILE A 20 36.15 17.42 -15.89
C ILE A 20 37.57 16.88 -16.06
N LYS A 21 37.81 15.67 -15.56
CA LYS A 21 39.08 14.94 -15.69
C LYS A 21 38.88 13.78 -16.66
N VAL A 22 39.79 13.65 -17.61
CA VAL A 22 39.77 12.57 -18.59
C VAL A 22 41.09 11.82 -18.54
N HIS A 23 41.00 10.50 -18.41
CA HIS A 23 42.11 9.57 -18.47
C HIS A 23 41.93 8.67 -19.69
N ALA A 24 42.95 8.56 -20.54
CA ALA A 24 42.99 7.57 -21.61
C ALA A 24 44.26 6.72 -21.48
N SER A 25 44.14 5.40 -21.54
CA SER A 25 45.28 4.48 -21.68
C SER A 25 45.24 3.84 -23.06
N PHE A 26 46.37 3.74 -23.74
CA PHE A 26 46.44 3.27 -25.12
C PHE A 26 47.73 2.53 -25.44
N ILE A 27 47.73 1.85 -26.58
CA ILE A 27 48.91 1.21 -27.19
C ILE A 27 48.79 1.30 -28.71
N ASP A 28 49.91 1.45 -29.40
CA ASP A 28 49.94 1.55 -30.86
C ASP A 28 50.36 0.22 -31.48
N LEU A 29 49.70 -0.15 -32.58
CA LEU A 29 50.15 -1.20 -33.49
C LEU A 29 50.87 -0.56 -34.67
N VAL A 30 52.16 -0.85 -34.83
CA VAL A 30 52.96 -0.40 -35.96
C VAL A 30 52.62 -1.26 -37.18
N ILE A 31 51.96 -0.70 -38.19
CA ILE A 31 51.40 -1.48 -39.31
C ILE A 31 52.51 -2.16 -40.12
N SER A 32 53.67 -1.53 -40.27
CA SER A 32 54.77 -2.03 -41.09
C SER A 32 55.47 -3.26 -40.51
N SER A 33 55.47 -3.42 -39.19
CA SER A 33 56.16 -4.53 -38.49
C SER A 33 55.21 -5.47 -37.76
N GLY A 34 53.95 -5.08 -37.55
CA GLY A 34 52.99 -5.80 -36.71
C GLY A 34 53.35 -5.75 -35.21
N ALA A 35 54.35 -4.96 -34.82
CA ALA A 35 54.78 -4.85 -33.43
C ALA A 35 53.88 -3.87 -32.66
N TRP A 36 53.70 -4.16 -31.37
CA TRP A 36 53.10 -3.22 -30.43
C TRP A 36 54.16 -2.22 -29.94
N ALA A 37 53.83 -0.94 -29.94
CA ALA A 37 54.69 0.16 -29.52
C ALA A 37 53.89 1.22 -28.75
N ASP A 38 54.58 2.23 -28.20
CA ASP A 38 53.98 3.45 -27.66
C ASP A 38 52.83 3.19 -26.66
N ALA A 39 52.98 2.18 -25.80
CA ALA A 39 52.07 1.95 -24.69
C ALA A 39 52.20 3.11 -23.69
N ASP A 40 51.15 3.91 -23.55
CA ASP A 40 51.18 5.13 -22.76
C ASP A 40 49.77 5.54 -22.28
N ASN A 41 49.69 6.64 -21.55
CA ASN A 41 48.44 7.25 -21.10
C ASN A 41 48.41 8.77 -21.38
N GLN A 42 47.20 9.32 -21.44
CA GLN A 42 46.95 10.75 -21.61
C GLN A 42 45.96 11.25 -20.54
N GLN A 43 46.35 12.31 -19.83
CA GLN A 43 45.50 13.00 -18.86
C GLN A 43 45.06 14.35 -19.42
N THR A 44 43.75 14.63 -19.44
CA THR A 44 43.21 15.90 -19.92
C THR A 44 42.29 16.50 -18.85
N SER A 45 42.40 17.81 -18.61
CA SER A 45 41.47 18.55 -17.76
C SER A 45 40.69 19.55 -18.59
N ILE A 46 39.37 19.55 -18.48
CA ILE A 46 38.46 20.47 -19.17
C ILE A 46 37.77 21.30 -18.09
N SER A 47 37.87 22.63 -18.17
CA SER A 47 37.34 23.56 -17.16
C SER A 47 36.15 24.40 -17.64
N THR A 48 35.94 24.49 -18.94
CA THR A 48 34.86 25.26 -19.58
C THR A 48 33.98 24.36 -20.43
N ALA A 49 32.79 24.86 -20.80
CA ALA A 49 31.93 24.19 -21.77
C ALA A 49 32.58 24.27 -23.16
N THR A 50 33.11 23.14 -23.66
CA THR A 50 33.82 23.09 -24.95
C THR A 50 33.91 21.65 -25.45
N THR A 51 34.32 21.48 -26.70
CA THR A 51 34.76 20.20 -27.27
C THR A 51 36.28 20.14 -27.23
N THR A 52 36.83 19.18 -26.49
CA THR A 52 38.29 19.02 -26.31
C THR A 52 38.74 17.68 -26.88
N THR A 53 39.83 17.66 -27.64
CA THR A 53 40.52 16.42 -28.00
C THR A 53 41.21 15.83 -26.78
N VAL A 54 40.80 14.64 -26.36
CA VAL A 54 41.29 13.96 -25.14
C VAL A 54 42.23 12.79 -25.45
N LEU A 55 42.19 12.28 -26.68
CA LEU A 55 43.17 11.35 -27.23
C LEU A 55 43.40 11.68 -28.69
N ALA A 56 44.64 12.04 -29.03
CA ALA A 56 45.03 12.41 -30.39
C ALA A 56 45.28 11.18 -31.28
N ALA A 57 45.31 11.41 -32.59
CA ALA A 57 45.69 10.41 -33.59
C ALA A 57 47.11 9.87 -33.35
N PRO A 58 47.39 8.59 -33.66
CA PRO A 58 48.74 8.06 -33.67
C PRO A 58 49.61 8.69 -34.78
N GLY A 59 50.91 8.41 -34.71
CA GLY A 59 51.83 8.68 -35.82
C GLY A 59 51.41 7.98 -37.11
N ALA A 60 51.93 8.45 -38.24
CA ALA A 60 51.66 7.83 -39.54
C ALA A 60 52.04 6.34 -39.54
N LEU A 61 51.23 5.51 -40.21
CA LEU A 61 51.40 4.05 -40.28
C LEU A 61 51.25 3.29 -38.95
N ASN A 62 50.65 3.91 -37.93
CA ASN A 62 50.26 3.26 -36.69
C ASN A 62 48.73 3.24 -36.53
N VAL A 63 48.22 2.25 -35.79
CA VAL A 63 46.83 2.23 -35.29
C VAL A 63 46.86 2.28 -33.77
N ARG A 64 46.24 3.30 -33.18
CA ARG A 64 46.13 3.43 -31.73
C ARG A 64 44.94 2.67 -31.22
N ASN A 65 45.17 1.79 -30.27
CA ASN A 65 44.14 1.08 -29.57
C ASN A 65 43.92 1.71 -28.18
N CYS A 66 42.77 2.35 -27.99
CA CYS A 66 42.39 2.85 -26.67
C CYS A 66 41.91 1.65 -25.82
N LYS A 67 42.63 1.39 -24.73
CA LYS A 67 42.38 0.29 -23.79
C LYS A 67 41.44 0.70 -22.66
N MET A 68 41.47 1.97 -22.28
CA MET A 68 40.60 2.51 -21.25
C MET A 68 40.42 4.00 -21.48
N LEU A 69 39.18 4.46 -21.42
CA LEU A 69 38.85 5.88 -21.39
C LEU A 69 37.95 6.14 -20.18
N VAL A 70 38.34 7.05 -19.29
CA VAL A 70 37.54 7.46 -18.14
C VAL A 70 37.31 8.96 -18.20
N VAL A 71 36.05 9.39 -18.12
CA VAL A 71 35.66 10.80 -17.98
C VAL A 71 34.97 10.96 -16.64
N ARG A 72 35.56 11.75 -15.74
CA ARG A 72 35.07 12.04 -14.40
C ARG A 72 34.63 13.48 -14.28
N ASN A 73 33.43 13.70 -13.74
CA ASN A 73 33.03 15.01 -13.26
C ASN A 73 33.59 15.23 -11.85
N ASP A 74 34.74 15.89 -11.77
CA ASP A 74 35.47 16.16 -10.54
C ASP A 74 35.04 17.48 -9.87
N HIS A 75 33.94 18.09 -10.34
CA HIS A 75 33.36 19.26 -9.70
C HIS A 75 32.69 18.89 -8.37
N ALA A 76 32.79 19.75 -7.36
CA ALA A 76 32.26 19.49 -6.02
C ALA A 76 30.72 19.42 -5.96
N SER A 77 30.01 20.15 -6.84
CA SER A 77 28.56 20.33 -6.73
C SER A 77 27.78 20.48 -8.04
N THR A 78 28.44 20.49 -9.20
CA THR A 78 27.80 20.88 -10.47
C THR A 78 27.75 19.68 -11.37
N GLN A 79 26.55 19.35 -11.89
CA GLN A 79 26.41 18.33 -12.93
C GLN A 79 26.88 18.85 -14.29
N ASN A 80 27.34 17.95 -15.15
CA ASN A 80 27.79 18.30 -16.50
C ASN A 80 27.22 17.33 -17.54
N ALA A 81 26.71 17.86 -18.65
CA ALA A 81 26.36 17.05 -19.80
C ALA A 81 27.65 16.71 -20.55
N ILE A 82 27.88 15.44 -20.82
CA ILE A 82 29.10 14.92 -21.41
C ILE A 82 28.74 14.13 -22.66
N THR A 83 29.45 14.40 -23.75
CA THR A 83 29.39 13.59 -24.98
C THR A 83 30.78 13.16 -25.38
N ILE A 84 31.00 11.86 -25.49
CA ILE A 84 32.25 11.25 -25.95
C ILE A 84 32.09 10.94 -27.44
N LEU A 85 33.00 11.46 -28.26
CA LEU A 85 32.96 11.39 -29.71
C LEU A 85 34.23 10.70 -30.23
N VAL A 86 34.10 9.91 -31.28
CA VAL A 86 35.22 9.59 -32.18
C VAL A 86 35.07 10.47 -33.42
N ASP A 87 36.14 11.17 -33.76
CA ASP A 87 36.24 12.04 -34.93
C ASP A 87 37.25 11.43 -35.89
N ASP A 88 36.85 11.06 -37.10
CA ASP A 88 37.74 10.49 -38.13
C ASP A 88 38.46 11.54 -38.99
N GLY A 89 38.31 12.82 -38.64
CA GLY A 89 38.79 13.98 -39.40
C GLY A 89 37.73 14.59 -40.33
N SER A 90 36.58 13.93 -40.49
CA SER A 90 35.44 14.38 -41.31
C SER A 90 34.11 14.32 -40.56
N VAL A 91 33.88 13.22 -39.82
CA VAL A 91 32.62 12.90 -39.14
C VAL A 91 32.88 12.66 -37.66
N GLN A 92 32.05 13.29 -36.82
CA GLN A 92 32.01 13.03 -35.38
C GLN A 92 30.88 12.07 -35.05
N SER A 93 31.23 10.88 -34.54
CA SER A 93 30.28 9.86 -34.10
C SER A 93 30.26 9.76 -32.57
N PRO A 94 29.11 9.93 -31.90
CA PRO A 94 29.02 9.78 -30.46
C PRO A 94 29.13 8.32 -30.03
N LEU A 95 30.10 8.02 -29.16
CA LEU A 95 30.20 6.73 -28.47
C LEU A 95 29.29 6.68 -27.25
N TRP A 96 29.12 7.81 -26.57
CA TRP A 96 28.28 7.91 -25.38
C TRP A 96 27.83 9.36 -25.18
N SER A 97 26.62 9.54 -24.64
CA SER A 97 26.10 10.84 -24.21
C SER A 97 25.30 10.66 -22.92
N GLY A 98 25.47 11.57 -21.97
CA GLY A 98 24.74 11.54 -20.71
C GLY A 98 25.09 12.70 -19.79
N VAL A 99 24.47 12.71 -18.61
CA VAL A 99 24.77 13.67 -17.55
C VAL A 99 25.54 12.95 -16.45
N LEU A 100 26.68 13.50 -16.05
CA LEU A 100 27.42 13.07 -14.86
C LEU A 100 27.16 14.06 -13.73
N LEU A 101 26.65 13.58 -12.59
CA LEU A 101 26.57 14.36 -11.36
C LEU A 101 27.97 14.61 -10.78
N ALA A 102 28.06 15.47 -9.77
CA ALA A 102 29.31 15.74 -9.05
C ALA A 102 29.93 14.44 -8.51
N GLY A 103 31.19 14.19 -8.86
CA GLY A 103 31.95 13.00 -8.47
C GLY A 103 31.70 11.74 -9.30
N GLU A 104 30.71 11.72 -10.20
CA GLU A 104 30.43 10.57 -11.08
C GLU A 104 31.43 10.46 -12.23
N GLN A 105 31.54 9.27 -12.81
CA GLN A 105 32.39 9.04 -13.98
C GLN A 105 31.76 8.06 -14.97
N VAL A 106 32.19 8.11 -16.22
CA VAL A 106 31.94 7.08 -17.23
C VAL A 106 33.27 6.47 -17.63
N ALA A 107 33.31 5.14 -17.75
CA ALA A 107 34.47 4.38 -18.20
C ALA A 107 34.10 3.57 -19.44
N ILE A 108 35.00 3.54 -20.42
CA ILE A 108 34.92 2.66 -21.60
C ILE A 108 36.15 1.76 -21.56
N ASP A 109 35.93 0.44 -21.59
CA ASP A 109 37.01 -0.56 -21.57
C ASP A 109 37.54 -0.92 -22.96
N ALA A 110 38.47 -1.89 -23.02
CA ALA A 110 39.13 -2.30 -24.24
C ALA A 110 38.15 -3.01 -25.21
N GLU A 111 37.11 -3.64 -24.69
CA GLU A 111 36.06 -4.31 -25.42
C GLU A 111 35.05 -3.29 -25.98
N GLY A 112 34.98 -2.09 -25.39
CA GLY A 112 34.08 -1.01 -25.76
C GLY A 112 32.81 -0.98 -24.92
N ALA A 113 32.76 -1.73 -23.81
CA ALA A 113 31.66 -1.66 -22.86
C ALA A 113 31.71 -0.32 -22.13
N VAL A 114 30.55 0.33 -22.05
CA VAL A 114 30.40 1.62 -21.37
C VAL A 114 29.79 1.39 -19.99
N THR A 115 30.50 1.80 -18.95
CA THR A 115 30.05 1.71 -17.57
C THR A 115 30.02 3.10 -16.96
N VAL A 116 28.83 3.57 -16.55
CA VAL A 116 28.71 4.78 -15.72
C VAL A 116 28.88 4.36 -14.26
N LEU A 117 29.63 5.12 -13.46
CA LEU A 117 29.94 4.84 -12.07
C LEU A 117 29.44 6.01 -11.21
N SER A 118 28.81 5.68 -10.09
CA SER A 118 28.44 6.65 -9.05
C SER A 118 29.67 7.32 -8.44
N SER A 119 29.48 8.38 -7.64
CA SER A 119 30.56 9.03 -6.90
C SER A 119 31.29 8.12 -5.92
N GLY A 120 30.62 7.05 -5.45
CA GLY A 120 31.20 5.98 -4.63
C GLY A 120 31.90 4.87 -5.42
N GLY A 121 31.98 4.96 -6.76
CA GLY A 121 32.68 3.98 -7.60
C GLY A 121 31.90 2.70 -7.91
N ILE A 122 30.59 2.68 -7.67
CA ILE A 122 29.72 1.52 -7.98
C ILE A 122 29.08 1.73 -9.36
N PRO A 123 29.06 0.70 -10.25
CA PRO A 123 28.38 0.76 -11.54
C PRO A 123 26.92 1.19 -11.39
N LYS A 124 26.54 2.21 -12.15
CA LYS A 124 25.15 2.59 -12.39
C LYS A 124 24.67 1.70 -13.52
N GLU A 125 23.87 0.70 -13.17
CA GLU A 125 23.17 -0.12 -14.15
C GLU A 125 22.38 0.78 -15.10
N SER A 126 22.49 0.55 -16.41
CA SER A 126 21.67 1.28 -17.37
C SER A 126 20.21 0.99 -17.04
N SER A 127 19.40 2.03 -16.82
CA SER A 127 17.95 1.90 -16.62
C SER A 127 17.31 1.42 -17.93
N ALA A 128 17.32 0.10 -18.15
CA ALA A 128 16.38 -0.59 -19.04
C ALA A 128 15.02 -0.82 -18.35
N VAL A 129 14.92 -0.52 -17.06
CA VAL A 129 13.68 -0.35 -16.32
C VAL A 129 13.29 1.12 -16.50
N GLY A 130 12.22 1.43 -17.23
CA GLY A 130 11.69 2.78 -17.29
C GLY A 130 11.50 3.31 -15.86
N PRO A 131 11.78 4.60 -15.58
CA PRO A 131 11.63 5.16 -14.24
C PRO A 131 10.20 4.90 -13.74
N VAL A 132 10.09 4.30 -12.55
CA VAL A 132 8.81 4.07 -11.87
C VAL A 132 8.71 5.07 -10.73
N ASP A 133 7.56 5.75 -10.62
CA ASP A 133 7.23 6.56 -9.44
C ASP A 133 6.10 5.87 -8.67
N VAL A 134 6.23 5.81 -7.34
CA VAL A 134 5.24 5.25 -6.41
C VAL A 134 4.89 6.30 -5.37
N GLN A 135 3.66 6.78 -5.40
CA GLN A 135 3.11 7.73 -4.44
C GLN A 135 2.08 7.04 -3.55
N ILE A 136 2.24 7.15 -2.24
CA ILE A 136 1.43 6.47 -1.23
C ILE A 136 0.70 7.51 -0.37
N PHE A 137 -0.60 7.32 -0.19
CA PHE A 137 -1.45 8.24 0.58
C PHE A 137 -2.11 7.51 1.76
N THR A 138 -1.95 8.07 2.95
CA THR A 138 -2.39 7.45 4.22
C THR A 138 -3.15 8.41 5.14
N VAL A 139 -3.05 9.72 4.88
CA VAL A 139 -3.70 10.77 5.68
C VAL A 139 -5.14 10.90 5.21
N THR A 140 -6.10 10.81 6.14
CA THR A 140 -7.54 10.91 5.85
C THR A 140 -7.91 12.28 5.28
N GLY A 141 -8.95 12.32 4.45
CA GLY A 141 -9.36 13.52 3.75
C GLY A 141 -8.65 13.71 2.41
N ALA A 142 -8.62 14.95 1.93
CA ALA A 142 -8.13 15.29 0.61
C ALA A 142 -6.60 15.39 0.57
N ASN A 143 -6.00 14.69 -0.38
CA ASN A 143 -4.59 14.74 -0.77
C ASN A 143 -4.51 15.02 -2.28
N THR A 144 -3.31 15.26 -2.78
CA THR A 144 -3.08 15.52 -4.21
C THR A 144 -2.01 14.58 -4.75
N TRP A 145 -2.37 13.77 -5.74
CA TRP A 145 -1.39 13.09 -6.59
C TRP A 145 -0.92 14.04 -7.69
N THR A 146 0.38 14.04 -7.95
CA THR A 146 0.99 14.82 -9.03
C THR A 146 1.67 13.87 -10.00
N LYS A 147 1.35 13.99 -11.28
CA LYS A 147 1.97 13.18 -12.33
C LYS A 147 3.49 13.40 -12.34
N PRO A 148 4.31 12.34 -12.34
CA PRO A 148 5.76 12.48 -12.37
C PRO A 148 6.22 13.24 -13.61
N THR A 149 7.18 14.15 -13.43
CA THR A 149 7.78 14.94 -14.52
C THR A 149 9.24 14.59 -14.80
N ALA A 150 9.86 13.76 -13.94
CA ALA A 150 11.19 13.23 -14.18
C ALA A 150 11.25 12.30 -15.41
N PHE A 151 10.09 11.87 -15.89
CA PHE A 151 9.88 11.11 -17.11
C PHE A 151 8.45 11.33 -17.62
N THR A 152 8.12 10.75 -18.79
CA THR A 152 6.76 10.78 -19.33
C THR A 152 6.09 9.42 -19.12
N PRO A 153 5.28 9.23 -18.06
CA PRO A 153 4.58 7.98 -17.85
C PRO A 153 3.63 7.68 -19.01
N LYS A 154 3.47 6.41 -19.34
CA LYS A 154 2.45 5.91 -20.28
C LYS A 154 1.30 5.24 -19.55
N SER A 155 1.58 4.65 -18.39
CA SER A 155 0.59 3.94 -17.59
C SER A 155 0.59 4.43 -16.15
N VAL A 156 -0.59 4.44 -15.52
CA VAL A 156 -0.78 4.73 -14.10
C VAL A 156 -1.67 3.64 -13.48
N GLU A 157 -1.13 2.85 -12.57
CA GLU A 157 -1.93 1.93 -11.74
C GLU A 157 -2.33 2.61 -10.44
N VAL A 158 -3.61 2.51 -10.10
CA VAL A 158 -4.19 3.09 -8.89
C VAL A 158 -4.83 1.97 -8.08
N LYS A 159 -4.34 1.76 -6.87
CA LYS A 159 -4.89 0.80 -5.90
C LYS A 159 -5.46 1.56 -4.72
N LEU A 160 -6.75 1.38 -4.48
CA LEU A 160 -7.49 2.06 -3.41
C LEU A 160 -8.10 1.05 -2.47
N TRP A 161 -8.06 1.36 -1.18
CA TRP A 161 -8.80 0.65 -0.13
C TRP A 161 -9.73 1.63 0.58
N GLY A 162 -11.03 1.30 0.58
CA GLY A 162 -12.03 2.00 1.37
C GLY A 162 -11.80 1.80 2.87
N ALA A 163 -12.34 2.67 3.71
CA ALA A 163 -12.19 2.54 5.15
C ALA A 163 -13.13 1.46 5.74
N GLY A 164 -12.75 0.87 6.86
CA GLY A 164 -13.59 -0.11 7.57
C GLY A 164 -14.68 0.58 8.38
N GLY A 165 -15.78 -0.14 8.63
CA GLY A 165 -16.82 0.30 9.56
C GLY A 165 -16.39 0.12 11.02
N GLY A 166 -16.95 0.94 11.91
CA GLY A 166 -16.73 0.81 13.35
C GLY A 166 -17.55 -0.35 13.95
N GLY A 167 -17.05 -0.93 15.03
CA GLY A 167 -17.78 -1.95 15.78
C GLY A 167 -18.91 -1.34 16.61
N GLY A 168 -19.98 -2.10 16.81
CA GLY A 168 -21.04 -1.76 17.76
C GLY A 168 -20.55 -1.90 19.20
N ALA A 169 -21.16 -1.16 20.12
CA ALA A 169 -20.86 -1.28 21.55
C ALA A 169 -21.65 -2.43 22.19
N GLY A 170 -21.15 -2.97 23.29
CA GLY A 170 -21.91 -3.90 24.13
C GLY A 170 -23.02 -3.21 24.91
N ALA A 171 -24.03 -3.99 25.29
CA ALA A 171 -25.05 -3.61 26.26
C ALA A 171 -24.54 -3.73 27.70
N SER A 172 -25.33 -3.22 28.65
CA SER A 172 -25.19 -3.48 30.09
C SER A 172 -26.42 -4.18 30.63
N LEU A 173 -26.24 -5.32 31.30
CA LEU A 173 -27.35 -6.11 31.86
C LEU A 173 -27.76 -5.59 33.25
N ALA A 174 -29.00 -5.07 33.40
CA ALA A 174 -29.56 -4.66 34.71
C ALA A 174 -30.57 -5.66 35.31
N THR A 175 -31.55 -6.12 34.53
CA THR A 175 -32.64 -7.01 34.98
C THR A 175 -33.07 -8.06 33.95
N ALA A 176 -32.58 -7.98 32.71
CA ALA A 176 -32.92 -8.95 31.68
C ALA A 176 -32.22 -10.30 31.93
N THR A 177 -32.73 -11.36 31.31
CA THR A 177 -32.03 -12.66 31.27
C THR A 177 -30.96 -12.70 30.18
N ILE A 178 -30.96 -11.77 29.22
CA ILE A 178 -30.08 -11.74 28.04
C ILE A 178 -29.62 -10.30 27.78
N ALA A 179 -28.31 -10.11 27.58
CA ALA A 179 -27.74 -8.89 27.02
C ALA A 179 -26.61 -9.23 26.05
N LYS A 180 -26.45 -8.44 25.00
CA LYS A 180 -25.53 -8.72 23.89
C LYS A 180 -24.30 -7.83 23.92
N GLY A 181 -23.19 -8.39 23.46
CA GLY A 181 -22.08 -7.60 22.93
C GLY A 181 -22.48 -6.92 21.63
N GLY A 182 -21.70 -5.93 21.24
CA GLY A 182 -21.82 -5.32 19.92
C GLY A 182 -21.33 -6.25 18.83
N ALA A 183 -21.88 -6.09 17.63
CA ALA A 183 -21.39 -6.76 16.44
C ALA A 183 -20.16 -6.04 15.86
N GLY A 184 -19.35 -6.75 15.09
CA GLY A 184 -18.20 -6.18 14.39
C GLY A 184 -18.59 -5.35 13.17
N GLY A 185 -17.77 -4.37 12.81
CA GLY A 185 -17.89 -3.58 11.58
C GLY A 185 -17.41 -4.36 10.35
N GLY A 186 -17.91 -4.02 9.17
CA GLY A 186 -17.47 -4.59 7.90
C GLY A 186 -16.15 -3.98 7.42
N GLY A 187 -15.36 -4.76 6.67
CA GLY A 187 -14.16 -4.25 6.01
C GLY A 187 -14.47 -3.37 4.80
N GLY A 188 -13.53 -2.53 4.38
CA GLY A 188 -13.61 -1.73 3.16
C GLY A 188 -13.24 -2.54 1.90
N ALA A 189 -13.69 -2.11 0.73
CA ALA A 189 -13.33 -2.75 -0.54
C ALA A 189 -11.91 -2.35 -0.98
N MET A 190 -11.32 -3.18 -1.85
CA MET A 190 -10.18 -2.83 -2.70
C MET A 190 -10.68 -2.58 -4.13
N ALA A 191 -10.23 -1.48 -4.73
CA ALA A 191 -10.43 -1.20 -6.15
C ALA A 191 -9.07 -1.01 -6.82
N ASN A 192 -8.86 -1.65 -7.97
CA ASN A 192 -7.68 -1.49 -8.81
C ASN A 192 -8.07 -0.96 -10.19
N GLY A 193 -7.32 0.00 -10.71
CA GLY A 193 -7.50 0.52 -12.07
C GLY A 193 -6.16 0.85 -12.71
N ILE A 194 -6.02 0.52 -14.00
CA ILE A 194 -4.87 0.92 -14.82
C ILE A 194 -5.37 1.91 -15.86
N PHE A 195 -4.74 3.08 -15.91
CA PHE A 195 -5.11 4.19 -16.77
C PHE A 195 -3.97 4.49 -17.75
N ASN A 196 -4.32 4.93 -18.95
CA ASN A 196 -3.36 5.63 -19.79
C ASN A 196 -3.03 6.96 -19.11
N ALA A 197 -1.75 7.29 -18.99
CA ALA A 197 -1.31 8.52 -18.36
C ALA A 197 -1.86 9.77 -19.08
N ALA A 198 -2.20 9.68 -20.36
CA ALA A 198 -2.81 10.77 -21.13
C ALA A 198 -4.25 11.10 -20.68
N ASP A 199 -4.97 10.15 -20.09
CA ASP A 199 -6.37 10.34 -19.65
C ASP A 199 -6.48 11.04 -18.29
N LEU A 200 -5.34 11.24 -17.61
CA LEU A 200 -5.26 11.87 -16.30
C LEU A 200 -4.72 13.29 -16.41
N GLY A 201 -5.22 14.19 -15.55
CA GLY A 201 -4.65 15.52 -15.38
C GLY A 201 -3.19 15.50 -14.88
N SER A 202 -2.53 16.65 -14.86
CA SER A 202 -1.22 16.79 -14.20
C SER A 202 -1.32 16.57 -12.69
N THR A 203 -2.48 16.83 -12.10
CA THR A 203 -2.82 16.48 -10.72
C THR A 203 -4.20 15.84 -10.64
N VAL A 204 -4.39 14.98 -9.65
CA VAL A 204 -5.69 14.37 -9.31
C VAL A 204 -5.84 14.36 -7.78
N THR A 205 -7.02 14.72 -7.29
CA THR A 205 -7.32 14.63 -5.85
C THR A 205 -7.40 13.17 -5.43
N VAL A 206 -6.67 12.80 -4.38
CA VAL A 206 -6.77 11.50 -3.73
C VAL A 206 -7.46 11.68 -2.39
N THR A 207 -8.68 11.17 -2.24
CA THR A 207 -9.40 11.22 -0.97
C THR A 207 -9.19 9.92 -0.23
N ILE A 208 -8.68 9.97 1.00
CA ILE A 208 -8.58 8.80 1.87
C ILE A 208 -9.77 8.78 2.83
N GLY A 209 -10.53 7.68 2.83
CA GLY A 209 -11.68 7.50 3.70
C GLY A 209 -11.30 7.41 5.18
N THR A 210 -12.06 8.07 6.04
CA THR A 210 -11.93 7.94 7.50
C THR A 210 -12.60 6.65 7.98
N GLY A 211 -11.96 5.96 8.91
CA GLY A 211 -12.55 4.80 9.59
C GLY A 211 -13.89 5.13 10.26
N GLY A 212 -14.79 4.15 10.29
CA GLY A 212 -16.08 4.28 10.97
C GLY A 212 -15.92 4.54 12.46
N ALA A 213 -16.77 5.42 13.00
CA ALA A 213 -16.77 5.78 14.42
C ALA A 213 -17.16 4.59 15.32
N ILE A 214 -16.68 4.57 16.56
CA ILE A 214 -17.04 3.53 17.53
C ILE A 214 -18.51 3.62 17.95
N GLY A 215 -19.11 2.46 18.24
CA GLY A 215 -20.37 2.42 18.97
C GLY A 215 -20.19 2.89 20.41
N ALA A 216 -21.09 3.76 20.87
CA ALA A 216 -21.09 4.27 22.24
C ALA A 216 -21.50 3.18 23.26
N PRO A 217 -20.71 2.95 24.33
CA PRO A 217 -21.04 2.01 25.39
C PRO A 217 -22.47 2.09 25.90
N GLY A 218 -23.12 0.95 26.10
CA GLY A 218 -24.40 0.91 26.81
C GLY A 218 -24.22 1.39 28.24
N ALA A 219 -24.98 2.43 28.62
CA ALA A 219 -25.13 2.84 30.01
C ALA A 219 -25.69 1.69 30.87
N ALA A 220 -25.58 1.79 32.19
CA ALA A 220 -26.17 0.85 33.14
C ALA A 220 -27.61 0.47 32.76
N GLY A 221 -27.85 -0.81 32.42
CA GLY A 221 -29.17 -1.32 32.00
C GLY A 221 -29.64 -0.92 30.60
N ALA A 222 -28.77 -0.35 29.76
CA ALA A 222 -29.09 0.12 28.43
C ALA A 222 -28.41 -0.68 27.31
N LEU A 223 -28.95 -0.55 26.11
CA LEU A 223 -28.37 -1.07 24.86
C LEU A 223 -27.11 -0.31 24.47
N GLY A 224 -26.22 -0.98 23.72
CA GLY A 224 -25.06 -0.35 23.11
C GLY A 224 -25.41 0.40 21.82
N GLY A 225 -24.64 1.42 21.48
CA GLY A 225 -24.76 2.16 20.22
C GLY A 225 -24.18 1.41 19.02
N ASP A 226 -24.74 1.65 17.84
CA ASP A 226 -24.21 1.15 16.57
C ASP A 226 -22.89 1.82 16.21
N GLY A 227 -22.01 1.09 15.52
CA GLY A 227 -20.81 1.65 14.91
C GLY A 227 -21.13 2.47 13.66
N GLY A 228 -20.24 3.40 13.31
CA GLY A 228 -20.36 4.22 12.11
C GLY A 228 -19.89 3.50 10.84
N THR A 229 -20.41 3.89 9.69
CA THR A 229 -19.91 3.45 8.37
C THR A 229 -18.54 4.04 8.07
N GLY A 230 -17.66 3.28 7.44
CA GLY A 230 -16.37 3.76 6.93
C GLY A 230 -16.53 4.66 5.71
N GLY A 231 -15.64 5.64 5.57
CA GLY A 231 -15.59 6.52 4.41
C GLY A 231 -14.99 5.87 3.17
N ASN A 232 -15.33 6.40 2.00
CA ASN A 232 -14.79 5.95 0.71
C ASN A 232 -13.39 6.51 0.47
N THR A 233 -12.57 5.75 -0.24
CA THR A 233 -11.28 6.21 -0.77
C THR A 233 -11.40 6.35 -2.28
N SER A 234 -10.95 7.47 -2.85
CA SER A 234 -11.11 7.78 -4.27
C SER A 234 -9.90 8.43 -4.91
N PHE A 235 -9.72 8.18 -6.21
CA PHE A 235 -8.78 8.87 -7.08
C PHE A 235 -9.58 9.70 -8.09
N GLY A 236 -9.81 10.97 -7.74
CA GLY A 236 -10.75 11.83 -8.44
C GLY A 236 -12.11 11.16 -8.60
N ALA A 237 -12.68 11.29 -9.80
CA ALA A 237 -13.86 10.53 -10.23
C ALA A 237 -13.51 9.24 -10.99
N HIS A 238 -12.22 8.90 -11.12
CA HIS A 238 -11.76 7.81 -11.97
C HIS A 238 -11.90 6.43 -11.30
N LEU A 239 -11.73 6.36 -9.98
CA LEU A 239 -11.80 5.12 -9.22
C LEU A 239 -12.25 5.39 -7.79
N ILE A 240 -13.12 4.54 -7.26
CA ILE A 240 -13.63 4.61 -5.88
C ILE A 240 -13.59 3.21 -5.28
N ALA A 241 -13.03 3.10 -4.08
CA ALA A 241 -13.16 1.96 -3.19
C ALA A 241 -14.07 2.35 -2.01
N TYR A 242 -15.21 1.67 -1.88
CA TYR A 242 -16.20 2.05 -0.87
C TYR A 242 -15.89 1.46 0.51
N GLY A 243 -16.35 2.18 1.54
CA GLY A 243 -16.17 1.78 2.93
C GLY A 243 -17.12 0.67 3.40
N GLY A 244 -16.75 0.03 4.50
CA GLY A 244 -17.56 -0.98 5.18
C GLY A 244 -18.66 -0.37 6.08
N GLY A 245 -19.70 -1.14 6.32
CA GLY A 245 -20.80 -0.78 7.21
C GLY A 245 -20.46 -0.95 8.69
N GLY A 246 -21.15 -0.19 9.55
CA GLY A 246 -20.98 -0.29 11.01
C GLY A 246 -21.60 -1.55 11.62
N GLY A 247 -21.02 -2.05 12.70
CA GLY A 247 -21.58 -3.14 13.49
C GLY A 247 -22.75 -2.68 14.35
N ARG A 248 -23.78 -3.50 14.50
CA ARG A 248 -24.91 -3.17 15.37
C ARG A 248 -24.54 -3.20 16.85
N GLY A 249 -25.08 -2.28 17.63
CA GLY A 249 -24.96 -2.25 19.08
C GLY A 249 -25.68 -3.44 19.75
N GLY A 250 -25.17 -3.80 20.93
CA GLY A 250 -25.70 -4.88 21.74
C GLY A 250 -27.10 -4.57 22.27
N ALA A 251 -28.03 -5.51 22.14
CA ALA A 251 -29.38 -5.41 22.68
C ALA A 251 -29.45 -5.93 24.13
N ILE A 252 -30.39 -5.41 24.93
CA ILE A 252 -30.81 -5.95 26.25
C ILE A 252 -31.95 -6.98 26.11
N SER A 253 -31.96 -7.71 24.99
CA SER A 253 -33.00 -8.71 24.67
C SER A 253 -32.42 -9.87 23.86
N GLY A 254 -33.26 -10.86 23.58
CA GLY A 254 -32.93 -11.98 22.70
C GLY A 254 -32.68 -11.60 21.23
N ALA A 255 -32.95 -10.35 20.84
CA ALA A 255 -32.81 -9.89 19.46
C ALA A 255 -31.41 -10.16 18.89
N ALA A 256 -31.37 -10.57 17.62
CA ALA A 256 -30.14 -10.76 16.89
C ALA A 256 -29.52 -9.41 16.49
N GLY A 257 -28.18 -9.35 16.48
CA GLY A 257 -27.42 -8.19 16.03
C GLY A 257 -26.51 -8.59 14.87
N GLY A 258 -26.76 -8.03 13.69
CA GLY A 258 -25.95 -8.28 12.51
C GLY A 258 -24.65 -7.52 12.56
N GLY A 259 -23.58 -8.11 12.06
CA GLY A 259 -22.37 -7.36 11.75
C GLY A 259 -22.58 -6.37 10.61
N GLY A 260 -21.66 -5.43 10.46
CA GLY A 260 -21.66 -4.51 9.33
C GLY A 260 -21.35 -5.22 8.01
N GLY A 261 -22.02 -4.83 6.94
CA GLY A 261 -21.71 -5.35 5.60
C GLY A 261 -20.36 -4.86 5.12
N GLY A 262 -19.61 -5.68 4.40
CA GLY A 262 -18.37 -5.27 3.76
C GLY A 262 -18.63 -4.26 2.63
N GLY A 263 -17.70 -3.33 2.42
CA GLY A 263 -17.73 -2.43 1.27
C GLY A 263 -17.60 -3.20 -0.04
N GLY A 264 -18.25 -2.71 -1.10
CA GLY A 264 -18.08 -3.24 -2.45
C GLY A 264 -17.40 -2.23 -3.37
N THR A 265 -17.11 -2.61 -4.61
CA THR A 265 -16.58 -1.67 -5.62
C THR A 265 -17.67 -0.82 -6.26
N GLY A 266 -18.95 -1.14 -6.04
CA GLY A 266 -20.10 -0.40 -6.54
C GLY A 266 -20.87 0.41 -5.50
N SER A 267 -20.75 0.08 -4.21
CA SER A 267 -21.39 0.82 -3.11
C SER A 267 -20.80 0.44 -1.74
N ALA A 268 -21.07 1.27 -0.74
CA ALA A 268 -20.69 1.00 0.64
C ALA A 268 -21.53 -0.12 1.25
N GLY A 269 -20.96 -0.81 2.25
CA GLY A 269 -21.71 -1.77 3.07
C GLY A 269 -22.66 -1.05 4.03
N THR A 270 -23.77 -1.70 4.38
CA THR A 270 -24.75 -1.12 5.31
C THR A 270 -24.41 -1.45 6.76
N VAL A 271 -24.89 -0.61 7.68
CA VAL A 271 -24.91 -0.93 9.11
C VAL A 271 -25.70 -2.22 9.36
N GLY A 272 -25.26 -3.02 10.32
CA GLY A 272 -25.93 -4.26 10.72
C GLY A 272 -27.34 -4.04 11.25
N SER A 273 -28.25 -4.97 10.95
CA SER A 273 -29.66 -4.95 11.40
C SER A 273 -30.03 -6.19 12.23
N THR A 274 -31.32 -6.46 12.44
CA THR A 274 -31.79 -7.75 12.99
C THR A 274 -31.68 -8.89 11.98
N ALA A 275 -31.43 -8.60 10.69
CA ALA A 275 -31.33 -9.59 9.62
C ALA A 275 -29.88 -9.82 9.19
N VAL A 276 -29.23 -8.79 8.65
CA VAL A 276 -27.81 -8.75 8.26
C VAL A 276 -27.35 -7.29 8.16
N GLY A 277 -26.05 -7.03 8.08
CA GLY A 277 -25.53 -5.85 7.38
C GLY A 277 -25.26 -6.20 5.93
N GLN A 278 -25.97 -5.57 4.99
CA GLN A 278 -25.85 -5.92 3.58
C GLN A 278 -24.50 -5.47 3.02
N GLY A 279 -23.81 -6.37 2.32
CA GLY A 279 -22.56 -6.08 1.62
C GLY A 279 -22.78 -5.21 0.37
N GLY A 280 -21.77 -4.40 0.05
CA GLY A 280 -21.80 -3.49 -1.10
C GLY A 280 -21.91 -4.20 -2.46
N ASN A 281 -22.44 -3.48 -3.45
CA ASN A 281 -22.53 -3.90 -4.86
C ASN A 281 -21.13 -4.09 -5.48
N PRO A 282 -20.96 -4.90 -6.55
CA PRO A 282 -21.87 -5.11 -7.69
C PRO A 282 -22.77 -6.35 -7.65
N GLY A 283 -22.65 -7.27 -6.69
CA GLY A 283 -23.52 -8.45 -6.64
C GLY A 283 -25.02 -8.12 -6.54
N VAL A 284 -25.88 -9.14 -6.56
CA VAL A 284 -27.35 -8.99 -6.46
C VAL A 284 -27.78 -8.08 -5.29
N SER A 285 -28.83 -7.27 -5.49
CA SER A 285 -29.40 -6.42 -4.43
C SER A 285 -30.22 -7.24 -3.44
N GLY A 286 -30.12 -6.93 -2.15
CA GLY A 286 -30.69 -7.69 -1.04
C GLY A 286 -29.62 -8.40 -0.20
N ALA A 287 -30.01 -9.09 0.87
CA ALA A 287 -29.10 -9.96 1.64
C ALA A 287 -28.52 -11.01 0.67
N LYS A 288 -27.22 -10.93 0.38
CA LYS A 288 -26.57 -11.66 -0.71
C LYS A 288 -26.31 -13.13 -0.40
N GLY A 289 -26.78 -13.61 0.75
CA GLY A 289 -26.29 -14.85 1.28
C GLY A 289 -24.86 -14.65 1.80
N VAL A 290 -24.59 -15.28 2.92
CA VAL A 290 -23.39 -15.05 3.71
C VAL A 290 -22.16 -15.75 3.09
N THR A 291 -22.27 -16.35 1.89
CA THR A 291 -21.28 -17.29 1.36
C THR A 291 -20.93 -17.00 -0.10
N GLY A 292 -19.64 -16.95 -0.43
CA GLY A 292 -19.19 -17.06 -1.83
C GLY A 292 -19.35 -15.79 -2.67
N VAL A 293 -19.22 -14.60 -2.08
CA VAL A 293 -19.20 -13.37 -2.88
C VAL A 293 -17.89 -13.30 -3.67
N SER A 294 -18.00 -13.00 -4.95
CA SER A 294 -16.91 -12.91 -5.90
C SER A 294 -16.74 -11.50 -6.44
N SER A 295 -15.55 -11.23 -7.01
CA SER A 295 -15.21 -9.95 -7.60
C SER A 295 -15.30 -8.82 -6.57
N GLY A 296 -15.84 -7.66 -6.96
CA GLY A 296 -15.94 -6.47 -6.10
C GLY A 296 -17.07 -6.49 -5.07
N THR A 297 -17.77 -7.60 -4.87
CA THR A 297 -18.95 -7.62 -3.99
C THR A 297 -18.51 -7.69 -2.54
N GLY A 298 -19.03 -6.80 -1.70
CA GLY A 298 -18.82 -6.88 -0.25
C GLY A 298 -19.63 -8.03 0.35
N SER A 299 -19.09 -8.69 1.37
CA SER A 299 -19.81 -9.75 2.08
C SER A 299 -20.85 -9.20 3.04
N ASP A 300 -21.97 -9.90 3.20
CA ASP A 300 -22.92 -9.57 4.28
C ASP A 300 -22.30 -9.81 5.66
N GLY A 301 -22.61 -8.94 6.61
CA GLY A 301 -22.37 -9.14 8.03
C GLY A 301 -23.49 -10.00 8.64
N PRO A 302 -23.23 -11.28 8.99
CA PRO A 302 -24.28 -12.19 9.45
C PRO A 302 -24.81 -11.85 10.84
N ILE A 303 -25.98 -12.43 11.16
CA ILE A 303 -26.53 -12.49 12.52
C ILE A 303 -26.27 -13.84 13.22
N THR A 304 -25.94 -14.91 12.47
CA THR A 304 -25.79 -16.29 12.95
C THR A 304 -24.49 -16.91 12.44
N VAL A 305 -23.96 -17.92 13.12
CA VAL A 305 -22.64 -18.51 12.83
C VAL A 305 -22.52 -18.93 11.38
N VAL A 306 -21.73 -18.16 10.64
CA VAL A 306 -21.27 -18.50 9.31
C VAL A 306 -19.78 -18.20 9.27
N THR A 307 -19.01 -19.01 8.55
CA THR A 307 -17.54 -18.87 8.42
C THR A 307 -17.10 -18.54 6.99
N THR A 308 -18.06 -18.30 6.11
CA THR A 308 -17.89 -18.18 4.66
C THR A 308 -18.19 -16.77 4.12
N HIS A 309 -18.38 -15.77 4.99
CA HIS A 309 -18.62 -14.36 4.61
C HIS A 309 -17.32 -13.62 4.26
N ASN A 310 -16.58 -14.23 3.35
CA ASN A 310 -15.30 -13.74 2.86
C ASN A 310 -15.48 -13.11 1.48
N ALA A 311 -14.65 -12.12 1.17
CA ALA A 311 -14.70 -11.42 -0.11
C ALA A 311 -13.39 -11.57 -0.90
N GLU A 312 -13.43 -11.23 -2.17
CA GLU A 312 -12.22 -11.17 -3.01
C GLU A 312 -11.69 -9.73 -3.05
N TYR A 313 -12.36 -8.85 -3.78
CA TYR A 313 -12.06 -7.41 -3.81
C TYR A 313 -12.97 -6.60 -2.89
N GLY A 314 -14.15 -7.11 -2.54
CA GLY A 314 -14.97 -6.51 -1.48
C GLY A 314 -14.33 -6.64 -0.10
N GLY A 315 -14.94 -5.96 0.88
CA GLY A 315 -14.62 -6.16 2.29
C GLY A 315 -15.31 -7.38 2.88
N GLY A 316 -14.69 -7.97 3.90
CA GLY A 316 -15.29 -9.03 4.70
C GLY A 316 -16.42 -8.49 5.59
N GLY A 317 -17.45 -9.29 5.80
CA GLY A 317 -18.58 -8.94 6.67
C GLY A 317 -18.16 -8.99 8.14
N GLY A 318 -18.64 -8.04 8.95
CA GLY A 318 -18.43 -8.06 10.40
C GLY A 318 -19.17 -9.23 11.05
N GLY A 319 -18.65 -9.73 12.17
CA GLY A 319 -19.30 -10.80 12.94
C GLY A 319 -20.49 -10.27 13.73
N GLY A 320 -21.66 -10.90 13.59
CA GLY A 320 -22.82 -10.65 14.45
C GLY A 320 -23.09 -11.76 15.46
N GLY A 321 -24.24 -11.72 16.13
CA GLY A 321 -24.61 -12.72 17.11
C GLY A 321 -26.11 -12.78 17.40
N THR A 322 -26.57 -13.96 17.81
CA THR A 322 -27.92 -14.20 18.31
C THR A 322 -27.92 -14.34 19.83
N ALA A 323 -29.00 -14.84 20.45
CA ALA A 323 -29.04 -15.13 21.90
C ALA A 323 -28.62 -16.56 22.25
N THR A 324 -28.35 -17.37 21.23
CA THR A 324 -27.90 -18.77 21.36
C THR A 324 -26.36 -18.82 21.43
N PRO A 325 -25.74 -19.94 21.84
CA PRO A 325 -24.41 -19.95 22.46
C PRO A 325 -23.22 -19.66 21.52
N THR A 326 -23.46 -19.12 20.33
CA THR A 326 -22.42 -18.93 19.33
C THR A 326 -22.58 -17.62 18.58
N SER A 327 -21.47 -16.93 18.44
CA SER A 327 -21.37 -15.68 17.69
C SER A 327 -20.54 -15.90 16.41
N CYS A 328 -20.71 -15.02 15.44
CA CYS A 328 -19.97 -15.10 14.18
C CYS A 328 -18.59 -14.47 14.35
N VAL A 329 -17.58 -15.09 13.75
CA VAL A 329 -16.26 -14.45 13.55
C VAL A 329 -16.37 -13.31 12.53
N GLY A 330 -15.34 -12.48 12.39
CA GLY A 330 -15.21 -11.52 11.29
C GLY A 330 -14.78 -12.19 9.99
N GLY A 331 -15.30 -11.71 8.85
CA GLY A 331 -15.03 -12.28 7.53
C GLY A 331 -13.70 -11.84 6.96
N GLY A 332 -13.00 -12.72 6.24
CA GLY A 332 -11.76 -12.39 5.55
C GLY A 332 -11.99 -11.70 4.20
N SER A 333 -10.91 -11.26 3.58
CA SER A 333 -10.89 -10.87 2.18
C SER A 333 -9.56 -11.22 1.53
N LEU A 334 -9.53 -11.50 0.22
CA LEU A 334 -8.27 -11.70 -0.49
C LEU A 334 -7.50 -10.38 -0.66
N TYR A 335 -8.19 -9.30 -1.00
CA TYR A 335 -7.58 -8.00 -1.29
C TYR A 335 -8.17 -6.84 -0.48
N GLY A 336 -9.46 -6.89 -0.15
CA GLY A 336 -10.14 -5.88 0.66
C GLY A 336 -9.84 -6.00 2.16
N GLY A 337 -10.47 -5.18 2.99
CA GLY A 337 -10.33 -5.26 4.44
C GLY A 337 -11.08 -6.45 5.05
N GLY A 338 -10.54 -7.01 6.13
CA GLY A 338 -11.24 -8.01 6.95
C GLY A 338 -12.29 -7.37 7.88
N GLY A 339 -13.40 -8.07 8.14
CA GLY A 339 -14.45 -7.64 9.07
C GLY A 339 -14.06 -7.84 10.53
N GLY A 340 -14.59 -7.02 11.44
CA GLY A 340 -14.36 -7.14 12.88
C GLY A 340 -15.09 -8.32 13.51
N GLY A 341 -14.56 -8.85 14.60
CA GLY A 341 -15.23 -9.87 15.42
C GLY A 341 -16.33 -9.27 16.29
N CYS A 342 -17.30 -10.06 16.74
CA CYS A 342 -18.33 -9.60 17.67
C CYS A 342 -17.83 -9.63 19.13
N GLY A 343 -18.33 -8.72 19.95
CA GLY A 343 -18.14 -8.78 21.39
C GLY A 343 -18.89 -9.95 22.03
N GLY A 344 -18.43 -10.39 23.20
CA GLY A 344 -19.12 -11.44 23.96
C GLY A 344 -20.49 -11.00 24.47
N HIS A 345 -21.34 -11.96 24.83
CA HIS A 345 -22.70 -11.73 25.28
C HIS A 345 -23.12 -12.64 26.45
N HIS A 346 -24.25 -12.32 27.07
CA HIS A 346 -24.93 -13.18 28.03
C HIS A 346 -26.00 -14.01 27.29
N ASN A 347 -26.08 -15.31 27.57
CA ASN A 347 -27.21 -16.13 27.13
C ASN A 347 -28.36 -16.10 28.16
N ALA A 348 -29.44 -16.85 27.90
CA ALA A 348 -30.65 -16.86 28.73
C ALA A 348 -30.46 -17.35 30.19
N THR A 349 -29.31 -17.94 30.51
CA THR A 349 -28.92 -18.37 31.86
C THR A 349 -27.62 -17.64 32.24
N PRO A 350 -27.66 -16.30 32.41
CA PRO A 350 -26.57 -15.33 32.39
C PRO A 350 -25.13 -15.89 32.30
N ALA A 351 -24.85 -16.67 31.27
CA ALA A 351 -23.57 -17.32 31.08
C ALA A 351 -22.89 -16.63 29.91
N VAL A 352 -21.56 -16.53 30.01
CA VAL A 352 -20.77 -15.85 29.01
C VAL A 352 -20.71 -16.69 27.74
N VAL A 353 -21.17 -16.10 26.64
CA VAL A 353 -20.80 -16.51 25.29
C VAL A 353 -19.68 -15.59 24.85
N GLY A 354 -18.51 -16.15 24.61
CA GLY A 354 -17.34 -15.34 24.32
C GLY A 354 -17.46 -14.57 23.01
N GLY A 355 -16.71 -13.48 22.92
CA GLY A 355 -16.52 -12.75 21.67
C GLY A 355 -15.85 -13.62 20.61
N THR A 356 -15.56 -13.03 19.45
CA THR A 356 -14.93 -13.74 18.34
C THR A 356 -13.75 -12.97 17.75
N ALA A 357 -12.90 -13.70 17.03
CA ALA A 357 -11.80 -13.12 16.27
C ALA A 357 -12.33 -12.32 15.07
N GLY A 358 -11.57 -11.30 14.65
CA GLY A 358 -11.77 -10.61 13.38
C GLY A 358 -11.36 -11.47 12.18
N GLY A 359 -11.57 -10.94 10.98
CA GLY A 359 -11.09 -11.52 9.73
C GLY A 359 -9.76 -10.92 9.27
N LEU A 360 -9.03 -11.63 8.42
CA LEU A 360 -7.75 -11.17 7.86
C LEU A 360 -7.93 -10.74 6.39
N SER A 361 -7.08 -9.82 5.90
CA SER A 361 -6.89 -9.61 4.46
C SER A 361 -5.78 -10.51 3.91
N GLY A 362 -5.85 -10.89 2.63
CA GLY A 362 -4.94 -11.89 2.05
C GLY A 362 -5.37 -13.33 2.30
N SER A 363 -6.60 -13.54 2.80
CA SER A 363 -7.14 -14.86 3.13
C SER A 363 -8.62 -14.94 2.83
N TYR A 364 -9.05 -15.99 2.11
CA TYR A 364 -10.46 -16.30 1.91
C TYR A 364 -11.01 -17.17 3.06
N ALA A 365 -10.80 -16.72 4.30
CA ALA A 365 -11.25 -17.42 5.50
C ALA A 365 -11.68 -16.44 6.60
N ALA A 366 -12.73 -16.80 7.34
CA ALA A 366 -13.23 -15.98 8.44
C ALA A 366 -12.53 -16.35 9.76
N GLY A 367 -12.43 -15.39 10.69
CA GLY A 367 -11.90 -15.61 12.04
C GLY A 367 -10.39 -15.80 12.13
N THR A 368 -9.64 -15.49 11.07
CA THR A 368 -8.17 -15.61 11.02
C THR A 368 -7.45 -14.31 11.36
N GLY A 369 -8.18 -13.27 11.74
CA GLY A 369 -7.66 -11.94 12.08
C GLY A 369 -7.35 -11.80 13.57
N ALA A 370 -7.53 -10.59 14.10
CA ALA A 370 -7.14 -10.28 15.46
C ALA A 370 -7.95 -11.07 16.50
N ALA A 371 -7.26 -11.50 17.56
CA ALA A 371 -7.83 -12.30 18.63
C ALA A 371 -8.87 -11.52 19.44
N LYS A 372 -9.90 -12.22 19.93
CA LYS A 372 -10.87 -11.69 20.89
C LYS A 372 -10.23 -11.38 22.24
N GLY A 373 -10.89 -10.54 23.02
CA GLY A 373 -10.62 -10.35 24.44
C GLY A 373 -11.05 -11.56 25.27
N ASN A 374 -10.41 -11.71 26.43
CA ASN A 374 -10.74 -12.70 27.44
C ASN A 374 -12.00 -12.28 28.19
N ASP A 375 -12.87 -13.24 28.47
CA ASP A 375 -14.06 -13.07 29.28
C ASP A 375 -13.77 -13.30 30.78
N GLY A 376 -14.67 -12.86 31.66
CA GLY A 376 -14.67 -13.21 33.08
C GLY A 376 -14.69 -12.00 34.02
N ALA A 377 -14.11 -12.18 35.20
CA ALA A 377 -14.07 -11.16 36.25
C ALA A 377 -13.32 -9.87 35.87
N SER A 378 -12.34 -10.00 34.97
CA SER A 378 -11.50 -8.92 34.47
C SER A 378 -11.41 -9.04 32.94
N PRO A 379 -12.47 -8.67 32.20
CA PRO A 379 -12.50 -8.86 30.76
C PRO A 379 -11.43 -8.01 30.08
N THR A 380 -10.83 -8.50 28.99
CA THR A 380 -9.81 -7.74 28.24
C THR A 380 -10.33 -7.23 26.90
N ALA A 381 -9.67 -6.20 26.37
CA ALA A 381 -10.00 -5.68 25.04
C ALA A 381 -9.67 -6.70 23.95
N GLY A 382 -10.40 -6.63 22.83
CA GLY A 382 -10.00 -7.33 21.62
C GLY A 382 -8.70 -6.79 21.06
N ALA A 383 -7.91 -7.64 20.40
CA ALA A 383 -6.69 -7.21 19.73
C ALA A 383 -7.03 -6.37 18.48
N ASN A 384 -6.15 -5.41 18.16
CA ASN A 384 -6.28 -4.62 16.94
C ASN A 384 -5.95 -5.47 15.70
N GLY A 385 -6.62 -5.19 14.60
CA GLY A 385 -6.30 -5.74 13.28
C GLY A 385 -4.94 -5.24 12.79
N ALA A 386 -4.24 -6.08 12.01
CA ALA A 386 -3.00 -5.69 11.37
C ALA A 386 -3.24 -4.70 10.22
N ASP A 387 -2.34 -3.74 10.04
CA ASP A 387 -2.39 -2.82 8.91
C ASP A 387 -2.12 -3.55 7.58
N GLY A 388 -2.78 -3.08 6.52
CA GLY A 388 -2.54 -3.51 5.14
C GLY A 388 -1.27 -2.91 4.54
N ASN A 389 -1.03 -3.31 3.29
CA ASN A 389 0.12 -2.91 2.48
C ASN A 389 -0.30 -2.71 1.01
N SER A 390 0.65 -2.70 0.08
CA SER A 390 0.37 -2.49 -1.35
C SER A 390 -0.35 -3.63 -2.08
N ILE A 391 -0.58 -4.77 -1.42
CA ILE A 391 -1.22 -5.96 -2.01
C ILE A 391 -2.47 -6.43 -1.26
N ILE A 392 -2.61 -6.07 0.02
CA ILE A 392 -3.71 -6.50 0.88
C ILE A 392 -4.22 -5.35 1.76
N GLY A 393 -5.51 -5.37 2.09
CA GLY A 393 -6.13 -4.45 3.03
C GLY A 393 -5.78 -4.73 4.49
N GLY A 394 -6.44 -3.99 5.39
CA GLY A 394 -6.27 -4.15 6.83
C GLY A 394 -7.08 -5.31 7.40
N GLY A 395 -6.56 -5.97 8.44
CA GLY A 395 -7.29 -6.97 9.21
C GLY A 395 -8.36 -6.34 10.11
N GLY A 396 -9.41 -7.11 10.41
CA GLY A 396 -10.45 -6.71 11.36
C GLY A 396 -10.01 -6.90 12.82
N GLY A 397 -10.49 -6.02 13.70
CA GLY A 397 -10.25 -6.09 15.13
C GLY A 397 -11.03 -7.22 15.81
N GLY A 398 -10.49 -7.76 16.89
CA GLY A 398 -11.14 -8.80 17.68
C GLY A 398 -12.28 -8.23 18.55
N GLY A 399 -13.26 -9.06 18.88
CA GLY A 399 -14.33 -8.68 19.79
C GLY A 399 -13.86 -8.50 21.23
N GLY A 400 -14.49 -7.60 21.97
CA GLY A 400 -14.20 -7.35 23.38
C GLY A 400 -14.72 -8.44 24.32
N GLY A 401 -13.98 -8.63 25.42
CA GLY A 401 -14.33 -9.57 26.48
C GLY A 401 -15.56 -9.15 27.28
N THR A 402 -16.30 -10.14 27.78
CA THR A 402 -17.57 -9.99 28.51
C THR A 402 -17.47 -10.46 29.94
N THR A 403 -18.35 -9.93 30.79
CA THR A 403 -18.40 -10.28 32.21
C THR A 403 -19.83 -10.48 32.70
N VAL A 404 -20.02 -11.42 33.61
CA VAL A 404 -21.27 -11.62 34.38
C VAL A 404 -21.07 -11.24 35.86
N GLN A 405 -19.87 -10.76 36.21
CA GLN A 405 -19.58 -10.29 37.56
C GLN A 405 -20.30 -8.96 37.77
N ALA A 406 -21.09 -8.88 38.84
CA ALA A 406 -21.82 -7.67 39.20
C ALA A 406 -20.89 -6.45 39.24
N SER A 407 -21.40 -5.32 38.75
CA SER A 407 -20.70 -4.03 38.72
C SER A 407 -19.45 -3.98 37.83
N THR A 408 -19.22 -4.95 36.95
CA THR A 408 -18.05 -4.99 36.05
C THR A 408 -18.44 -4.56 34.64
N ALA A 409 -17.64 -3.68 34.04
CA ALA A 409 -17.83 -3.24 32.66
C ALA A 409 -17.39 -4.31 31.65
N GLY A 410 -18.04 -4.36 30.49
CA GLY A 410 -17.53 -5.07 29.33
C GLY A 410 -16.30 -4.37 28.75
N SER A 411 -15.46 -5.13 28.05
CA SER A 411 -14.25 -4.57 27.46
C SER A 411 -14.43 -4.17 26.00
N ALA A 412 -13.60 -3.23 25.55
CA ALA A 412 -13.68 -2.67 24.21
C ALA A 412 -13.34 -3.70 23.13
N GLY A 413 -13.94 -3.53 21.94
CA GLY A 413 -13.47 -4.21 20.74
C GLY A 413 -12.14 -3.64 20.25
N GLY A 414 -11.36 -4.45 19.54
CA GLY A 414 -10.12 -4.01 18.90
C GLY A 414 -10.40 -3.14 17.68
N ASN A 415 -9.50 -2.19 17.38
CA ASN A 415 -9.60 -1.37 16.19
C ASN A 415 -9.28 -2.19 14.92
N GLY A 416 -9.84 -1.81 13.78
CA GLY A 416 -9.43 -2.33 12.49
C GLY A 416 -8.10 -1.75 12.02
N GLY A 417 -7.33 -2.52 11.26
CA GLY A 417 -6.07 -2.06 10.66
C GLY A 417 -6.29 -1.12 9.48
N ARG A 418 -5.36 -0.20 9.23
CA ARG A 418 -5.33 0.68 8.06
C ARG A 418 -5.44 -0.13 6.76
N GLY A 419 -6.09 0.42 5.74
CA GLY A 419 -6.47 -0.32 4.53
C GLY A 419 -7.83 -1.00 4.67
N GLY A 420 -8.69 -0.47 5.54
CA GLY A 420 -10.10 -0.86 5.58
C GLY A 420 -10.49 -1.96 6.54
N GLY A 421 -9.71 -2.30 7.56
CA GLY A 421 -10.12 -3.29 8.56
C GLY A 421 -11.36 -2.85 9.36
N GLY A 422 -12.32 -3.75 9.59
CA GLY A 422 -13.50 -3.48 10.42
C GLY A 422 -13.18 -3.48 11.92
N GLY A 423 -13.82 -2.59 12.68
CA GLY A 423 -13.68 -2.54 14.14
C GLY A 423 -14.39 -3.70 14.84
N GLY A 424 -13.79 -4.26 15.89
CA GLY A 424 -14.39 -5.30 16.71
C GLY A 424 -15.55 -4.78 17.58
N GLY A 425 -16.54 -5.61 17.86
CA GLY A 425 -17.65 -5.25 18.74
C GLY A 425 -17.25 -5.24 20.21
N GLY A 426 -17.85 -4.36 21.01
CA GLY A 426 -17.62 -4.27 22.46
C GLY A 426 -18.31 -5.40 23.23
N GLY A 427 -17.68 -5.89 24.29
CA GLY A 427 -18.23 -6.94 25.14
C GLY A 427 -19.39 -6.46 26.02
N CYS A 428 -20.25 -7.37 26.45
CA CYS A 428 -21.36 -7.07 27.35
C CYS A 428 -20.86 -6.82 28.79
N GLY A 429 -21.40 -5.78 29.44
CA GLY A 429 -21.16 -5.47 30.84
C GLY A 429 -22.28 -5.94 31.77
N MET A 430 -22.04 -5.83 33.07
CA MET A 430 -23.01 -6.17 34.12
C MET A 430 -23.24 -4.97 35.03
N ASN A 431 -24.50 -4.54 35.14
CA ASN A 431 -24.91 -3.35 35.89
C ASN A 431 -24.35 -3.32 37.32
N PRO A 432 -23.92 -2.15 37.83
CA PRO A 432 -23.79 -0.83 37.19
C PRO A 432 -22.63 -0.66 36.19
N GLY A 433 -21.88 -1.71 35.87
CA GLY A 433 -20.85 -1.67 34.83
C GLY A 433 -21.44 -1.39 33.45
N LEU A 434 -20.72 -0.58 32.66
CA LEU A 434 -21.08 -0.21 31.28
C LEU A 434 -20.84 -1.38 30.32
N GLY A 435 -21.47 -1.33 29.14
CA GLY A 435 -21.01 -2.13 28.01
C GLY A 435 -19.62 -1.70 27.53
N GLY A 436 -18.92 -2.58 26.80
CA GLY A 436 -17.68 -2.23 26.14
C GLY A 436 -17.92 -1.35 24.93
N ALA A 437 -17.01 -0.40 24.66
CA ALA A 437 -17.04 0.37 23.41
C ALA A 437 -16.76 -0.54 22.20
N GLY A 438 -17.30 -0.19 21.04
CA GLY A 438 -16.83 -0.76 19.78
C GLY A 438 -15.40 -0.33 19.46
N GLY A 439 -14.73 -1.05 18.56
CA GLY A 439 -13.47 -0.65 17.96
C GLY A 439 -13.67 0.31 16.79
N LEU A 440 -12.68 1.18 16.54
CA LEU A 440 -12.68 2.04 15.36
C LEU A 440 -12.51 1.21 14.09
N GLY A 441 -13.13 1.66 12.99
CA GLY A 441 -12.76 1.17 11.67
C GLY A 441 -11.36 1.65 11.27
N GLY A 442 -10.64 0.84 10.51
CA GLY A 442 -9.36 1.22 9.94
C GLY A 442 -9.54 2.23 8.81
N ASN A 443 -8.69 3.27 8.78
CA ASN A 443 -8.71 4.26 7.69
C ASN A 443 -8.44 3.61 6.32
N GLY A 444 -8.86 4.30 5.26
CA GLY A 444 -8.53 3.93 3.90
C GLY A 444 -7.04 4.06 3.58
N TYR A 445 -6.66 3.66 2.36
CA TYR A 445 -5.28 3.65 1.89
C TYR A 445 -5.24 3.75 0.37
N ALA A 446 -4.25 4.45 -0.20
CA ALA A 446 -4.07 4.51 -1.65
C ALA A 446 -2.60 4.42 -2.07
N VAL A 447 -2.37 3.74 -3.19
CA VAL A 447 -1.07 3.64 -3.85
C VAL A 447 -1.26 3.97 -5.32
N VAL A 448 -0.46 4.88 -5.86
CA VAL A 448 -0.45 5.26 -7.27
C VAL A 448 0.94 5.00 -7.84
N ILE A 449 1.02 4.19 -8.90
CA ILE A 449 2.28 3.75 -9.53
C ILE A 449 2.27 4.24 -10.98
N SER A 450 3.32 4.94 -11.41
CA SER A 450 3.44 5.49 -12.77
C SER A 450 4.70 4.97 -13.46
N TRP A 451 4.61 4.58 -14.73
CA TRP A 451 5.75 4.09 -15.54
C TRP A 451 5.58 4.36 -17.05
#